data_AF-A0A382YDW0-F1
#
_entry.id   AF-A0A382YDW0-F1
#
_cell.length_a   1.000
_cell.length_b   1.000
_cell.length_c   1.000
_cell.angle_alpha   90.00
_cell.angle_beta   90.00
_cell.angle_gamma   90.00
#
_symmetry.space_group_name_H-M   'P 1'
#
loop_
_entity.id
_entity.type
_entity.pdbx_description
1 polymer ?
#
loop_
_entity_poly.entity_id
_entity_poly.type
_entity_poly.pdbx_seq_one_letter_code
_entity_poly.pdbx_strand_id
1 'polypeptide(L)' 'MPPHRRDGFLLAAACFLIGITFGVFADSSGLGLGQASVLSVFTFTGASQFALVSVVAGGGTTAAAVGGALL' A
#
# COMPACT_ATOMS: atom_id res chain seq x y z
N MET A 1 16.33 -9.96 -14.91
CA MET A 1 16.04 -8.87 -13.95
C MET A 1 16.44 -9.32 -12.57
N PRO A 2 17.01 -8.46 -11.71
CA PRO A 2 17.24 -8.81 -10.32
C PRO A 2 15.88 -9.11 -9.63
N PRO A 3 15.82 -10.10 -8.72
CA PRO A 3 14.57 -10.66 -8.18
C PRO A 3 13.67 -9.61 -7.53
N HIS A 4 14.23 -8.61 -6.85
CA HIS A 4 13.45 -7.52 -6.26
C HIS A 4 12.63 -6.69 -7.26
N ARG A 5 13.03 -6.64 -8.55
CA ARG A 5 12.39 -5.79 -9.56
C ARG A 5 11.13 -6.44 -10.15
N ARG A 6 11.12 -7.77 -10.28
CA ARG A 6 9.92 -8.54 -10.66
C ARG A 6 8.91 -8.57 -9.52
N ASP A 7 9.38 -8.73 -8.29
CA ASP A 7 8.53 -8.83 -7.10
C ASP A 7 7.88 -7.47 -6.81
N GLY A 8 8.63 -6.37 -6.97
CA GLY A 8 8.08 -5.01 -6.92
C GLY A 8 7.05 -4.72 -8.00
N PHE A 9 7.24 -5.22 -9.23
CA PHE A 9 6.26 -5.05 -10.30
C PHE A 9 4.95 -5.82 -10.02
N LEU A 10 5.08 -7.07 -9.53
CA LEU A 10 3.93 -7.88 -9.12
C LEU A 10 3.16 -7.22 -7.96
N LEU A 11 3.88 -6.67 -6.97
CA LEU A 11 3.28 -5.97 -5.85
C LEU A 11 2.56 -4.69 -6.29
N ALA A 12 3.18 -3.89 -7.16
CA ALA A 12 2.56 -2.69 -7.72
C ALA A 12 1.28 -3.01 -8.51
N ALA A 13 1.29 -4.09 -9.30
CA ALA A 13 0.10 -4.56 -10.02
C ALA A 13 -1.01 -5.01 -9.06
N ALA A 14 -0.66 -5.72 -7.99
CA ALA A 14 -1.61 -6.14 -6.97
C ALA A 14 -2.24 -4.94 -6.24
N CYS A 15 -1.43 -3.97 -5.78
CA CYS A 15 -1.91 -2.74 -5.14
C CYS A 15 -2.83 -1.94 -6.07
N PHE A 16 -2.52 -1.85 -7.37
CA PHE A 16 -3.36 -1.15 -8.33
C PHE A 16 -4.75 -1.81 -8.47
N LEU A 17 -4.81 -3.14 -8.58
CA LEU A 17 -6.08 -3.88 -8.66
C LEU A 17 -6.92 -3.73 -7.39
N ILE A 18 -6.28 -3.77 -6.22
CA ILE A 18 -6.93 -3.54 -4.92
C ILE A 18 -7.48 -2.11 -4.86
N GLY A 19 -6.72 -1.12 -5.32
CA GLY A 19 -7.14 0.28 -5.39
C GLY A 19 -8.37 0.51 -6.27
N ILE A 20 -8.43 -0.14 -7.45
CA ILE A 20 -9.62 -0.11 -8.31
C ILE A 20 -10.83 -0.67 -7.57
N THR A 21 -10.67 -1.82 -6.91
CA THR A 21 -11.76 -2.49 -6.18
C THR A 21 -12.30 -1.59 -5.05
N PHE A 22 -11.40 -0.94 -4.30
CA PHE A 22 -11.79 0.04 -3.29
C PHE A 22 -12.55 1.23 -3.90
N GLY A 23 -12.09 1.77 -5.03
CA GLY A 23 -12.78 2.87 -5.72
C GLY A 23 -14.20 2.50 -6.15
N VAL A 24 -14.39 1.30 -6.70
CA VAL A 24 -15.71 0.77 -7.06
C VAL A 24 -16.60 0.63 -5.82
N PHE A 25 -16.07 0.10 -4.71
CA PHE A 25 -16.84 0.01 -3.46
C PHE A 25 -17.19 1.38 -2.88
N ALA A 26 -16.28 2.36 -2.96
CA ALA A 26 -16.54 3.70 -2.48
C ALA A 26 -17.69 4.36 -3.26
N ASP A 27 -17.68 4.24 -4.58
CA ASP A 27 -18.77 4.67 -5.46
C ASP A 27 -20.09 3.95 -5.14
N SER A 28 -20.04 2.62 -5.02
CA SER A 28 -21.20 1.78 -4.66
C SER A 28 -21.81 2.15 -3.30
N SER A 29 -20.99 2.62 -2.38
CA SER A 29 -21.39 3.00 -1.02
C SER A 29 -21.85 4.45 -0.92
N GLY A 30 -21.87 5.19 -2.04
CA GLY A 30 -22.23 6.62 -2.08
C GLY A 30 -21.21 7.53 -1.40
N LEU A 31 -19.96 7.10 -1.24
CA LEU A 31 -18.91 7.91 -0.64
C LEU A 31 -18.43 8.97 -1.63
N GLY A 32 -18.47 10.24 -1.23
CA GLY A 32 -17.87 11.32 -2.01
C GLY A 32 -16.35 11.21 -2.09
N LEU A 33 -15.74 11.83 -3.11
CA LEU A 33 -14.29 11.80 -3.36
C LEU A 33 -13.46 12.16 -2.13
N GLY A 34 -13.88 13.16 -1.35
CA GLY A 34 -13.19 13.57 -0.14
C GLY A 34 -13.19 12.49 0.95
N GLN A 35 -14.31 11.80 1.14
CA GLN A 35 -14.46 10.75 2.16
C GLN A 35 -13.67 9.49 1.77
N ALA A 36 -13.73 9.10 0.51
CA ALA A 36 -12.92 8.01 -0.05
C ALA A 36 -11.41 8.32 0.02
N SER A 37 -11.02 9.57 -0.25
CA SER A 37 -9.62 10.01 -0.15
C SER A 37 -9.12 9.98 1.29
N VAL A 38 -9.90 10.47 2.25
CA VAL A 38 -9.55 10.42 3.68
C VAL A 38 -9.38 8.98 4.14
N LEU A 39 -10.32 8.09 3.80
CA LEU A 39 -10.22 6.65 4.09
C LEU A 39 -8.97 6.02 3.45
N SER A 40 -8.65 6.37 2.21
CA SER A 40 -7.44 5.89 1.53
C SER A 40 -6.18 6.35 2.23
N VAL A 41 -6.08 7.63 2.61
CA VAL A 41 -4.91 8.17 3.32
C VAL A 41 -4.74 7.49 4.68
N PHE A 42 -5.81 7.34 5.45
CA PHE A 42 -5.73 6.65 6.74
C PHE A 42 -5.36 5.17 6.59
N THR A 43 -5.95 4.47 5.62
CA THR A 43 -5.68 3.04 5.37
C THR A 43 -4.25 2.83 4.88
N PHE A 44 -3.80 3.62 3.91
CA PHE A 44 -2.45 3.54 3.37
C PHE A 44 -1.40 3.91 4.42
N THR A 45 -1.59 5.03 5.14
CA THR A 45 -0.70 5.42 6.25
C THR A 45 -0.60 4.33 7.31
N GLY A 46 -1.73 3.70 7.68
CA GLY A 46 -1.74 2.57 8.61
C GLY A 46 -0.97 1.37 8.08
N ALA A 47 -1.20 0.98 6.82
CA ALA A 47 -0.48 -0.12 6.17
C ALA A 47 1.03 0.14 6.09
N SER A 48 1.45 1.36 5.72
CA SER A 48 2.85 1.80 5.69
C SER A 48 3.52 1.67 7.06
N GLN A 49 2.81 1.99 8.15
CA GLN A 49 3.31 1.85 9.51
C GLN A 49 3.53 0.37 9.87
N PHE A 50 2.61 -0.53 9.49
CA PHE A 50 2.80 -1.97 9.70
C PHE A 50 3.93 -2.55 8.85
N ALA A 51 4.04 -2.13 7.59
CA ALA A 51 5.11 -2.56 6.70
C ALA A 51 6.48 -2.14 7.25
N LEU A 52 6.61 -0.88 7.69
CA LEU A 52 7.82 -0.36 8.34
C LEU A 52 8.19 -1.20 9.58
N VAL A 53 7.24 -1.42 10.49
CA VAL A 53 7.47 -2.19 11.71
C VAL A 53 7.85 -3.64 11.40
N SER A 54 7.22 -4.27 10.39
CA SER A 54 7.55 -5.65 10.00
C SER A 54 8.98 -5.81 9.49
N VAL A 55 9.47 -4.83 8.72
CA VAL A 55 10.84 -4.86 8.20
C VAL A 55 11.85 -4.64 9.31
N VAL A 56 11.58 -3.67 10.21
CA VAL A 56 12.44 -3.41 11.36
C VAL A 56 12.46 -4.61 12.32
N ALA A 57 11.30 -5.21 12.62
CA ALA A 57 11.20 -6.40 13.45
C ALA A 57 11.87 -7.63 12.82
N GLY A 58 11.87 -7.73 11.49
CA GLY A 58 12.55 -8.77 10.73
C GLY A 58 14.07 -8.61 10.60
N GLY A 59 14.66 -7.56 11.21
CA GLY A 59 16.10 -7.28 11.12
C GLY A 59 16.54 -6.62 9.80
N GLY A 60 15.60 -6.08 9.02
CA GLY A 60 15.87 -5.40 7.76
C GLY A 60 16.44 -3.99 7.94
N THR A 61 17.11 -3.49 6.90
CA THR A 61 17.71 -2.14 6.92
C THR A 61 16.65 -1.05 6.80
N THR A 62 16.91 0.15 7.33
CA THR A 62 16.00 1.30 7.28
C THR A 62 15.61 1.67 5.84
N ALA A 63 16.50 1.46 4.87
CA ALA A 63 16.21 1.66 3.45
C ALA A 63 15.20 0.64 2.89
N ALA A 64 15.28 -0.62 3.32
CA ALA A 64 14.28 -1.63 2.98
C ALA A 64 12.94 -1.37 3.71
N ALA A 65 13.00 -0.80 4.92
CA ALA A 65 11.80 -0.46 5.71
C ALA A 65 11.02 0.71 5.10
N VAL A 66 11.73 1.77 4.67
CA VAL A 66 11.14 2.89 3.93
C VAL A 66 10.64 2.42 2.56
N GLY A 67 11.37 1.53 1.89
CA GLY A 67 10.92 0.88 0.66
C GLY A 67 9.60 0.13 0.87
N GLY A 68 9.52 -0.75 1.86
CA GLY A 68 8.29 -1.50 2.16
C GLY A 68 7.12 -0.65 2.65
N ALA A 69 7.40 0.46 3.34
CA ALA A 69 6.38 1.39 3.81
C ALA A 69 5.82 2.32 2.71
N LEU A 70 6.55 2.51 1.61
CA LEU A 70 6.13 3.36 0.48
C LEU A 70 5.47 2.58 -0.67
N LEU A 71 5.40 1.24 -0.56
CA LEU A 71 4.71 0.35 -1.50
C LEU A 71 3.25 0.14 -1.09
#